data_AF-A0AAW3I7V5-F1
#
_entry.id   AF-A0AAW3I7V5-F1
#
_cell.length_a   1.000
_cell.length_b   1.000
_cell.length_c   1.000
_cell.angle_alpha   90.00
_cell.angle_beta   90.00
_cell.angle_gamma   90.00
#
_symmetry.space_group_name_H-M   'P 1'
#
loop_
_entity.id
_entity.type
_entity.pdbx_description
1 polymer ?
#
loop_
_entity_poly.entity_id
_entity_poly.type
_entity_poly.pdbx_seq_one_letter_code
_entity_poly.pdbx_strand_id
1 'polypeptide(L)'
;MSYPVEQRRYREQFRMQRTSARARGLAWNLTFDEWLEIWQSSGKLEQRGRGKGKYVMSRNGDIGPYCVGNVSIQLFEQNISDAYRNVPEKCAPARLRGRGRGWTYQRGAKKPFVVVSCGKYIGSFITEIEAVDAYRRATEAAIAAAFPY
;
A
#
# COMPACT_ATOMS: atom_id res chain seq x y z
N MET A 1 -25.66 -30.52 -6.85
CA MET A 1 -25.80 -29.29 -7.64
C MET A 1 -24.56 -29.14 -8.51
N SER A 2 -24.69 -29.42 -9.80
CA SER A 2 -23.59 -29.28 -10.77
C SER A 2 -23.41 -27.79 -11.05
N TYR A 3 -22.28 -27.24 -10.65
CA TYR A 3 -21.97 -25.84 -10.91
C TYR A 3 -21.43 -25.69 -12.34
N PRO A 4 -21.98 -24.79 -13.18
CA PRO A 4 -21.59 -24.67 -14.59
C PRO A 4 -20.10 -24.35 -14.78
N VAL A 5 -19.51 -24.79 -15.89
CA VAL A 5 -18.08 -24.65 -16.27
C VAL A 5 -17.54 -23.21 -16.12
N GLU A 6 -18.42 -22.22 -16.32
CA GLU A 6 -18.23 -20.78 -16.08
C GLU A 6 -17.61 -20.46 -14.70
N GLN A 7 -17.97 -21.22 -13.66
CA GLN A 7 -17.54 -20.96 -12.29
C GLN A 7 -16.07 -21.27 -12.04
N ARG A 8 -15.42 -22.06 -12.90
CA ARG A 8 -13.99 -22.40 -12.73
C ARG A 8 -13.11 -21.15 -12.85
N ARG A 9 -13.40 -20.29 -13.84
CA ARG A 9 -12.72 -19.00 -14.04
C ARG A 9 -12.92 -18.08 -12.83
N TYR A 10 -14.13 -18.01 -12.29
CA TYR A 10 -14.43 -17.17 -11.12
C TYR A 10 -13.73 -17.66 -9.85
N ARG A 11 -13.59 -18.98 -9.67
CA ARG A 11 -12.85 -19.54 -8.53
C ARG A 11 -11.38 -19.16 -8.54
N GLU A 12 -10.73 -19.16 -9.71
CA GLU A 12 -9.34 -18.70 -9.84
C GLU A 12 -9.23 -17.21 -9.53
N GLN A 13 -10.15 -16.39 -10.04
CA GLN A 13 -10.20 -14.96 -9.78
C GLN A 13 -10.38 -14.64 -8.29
N PHE A 14 -11.28 -15.35 -7.61
CA PHE A 14 -11.46 -15.27 -6.17
C PHE A 14 -10.17 -15.62 -5.42
N ARG A 15 -9.52 -16.74 -5.79
CA ARG A 15 -8.25 -17.17 -5.17
C ARG A 15 -7.17 -16.11 -5.35
N MET A 16 -7.01 -15.55 -6.55
CA MET A 16 -6.02 -14.51 -6.83
C MET A 16 -6.26 -13.25 -5.98
N GLN A 17 -7.52 -12.82 -5.85
CA GLN A 17 -7.86 -11.65 -5.04
C GLN A 17 -7.61 -11.90 -3.55
N ARG A 18 -8.02 -13.07 -3.04
CA ARG A 18 -7.75 -13.48 -1.66
C ARG A 18 -6.26 -13.56 -1.35
N THR A 19 -5.46 -14.15 -2.24
CA THR A 19 -4.00 -14.21 -2.08
C THR A 19 -3.39 -12.80 -2.09
N SER A 20 -3.87 -11.91 -2.96
CA SER A 20 -3.41 -10.52 -3.00
C SER A 20 -3.76 -9.75 -1.72
N ALA A 21 -4.95 -9.96 -1.15
CA ALA A 21 -5.34 -9.38 0.13
C ALA A 21 -4.46 -9.90 1.27
N ARG A 22 -4.23 -11.22 1.33
CA ARG A 22 -3.31 -11.85 2.30
C ARG A 22 -1.89 -11.30 2.20
N ALA A 23 -1.36 -11.15 0.99
CA ALA A 23 -0.03 -10.59 0.76
C ALA A 23 0.10 -9.13 1.25
N ARG A 24 -1.02 -8.40 1.34
CA ARG A 24 -1.09 -7.04 1.91
C ARG A 24 -1.40 -7.01 3.41
N GLY A 25 -1.52 -8.18 4.05
CA GLY A 25 -1.91 -8.28 5.47
C GLY A 25 -3.37 -7.93 5.73
N LEU A 26 -4.24 -7.95 4.71
CA LEU A 26 -5.65 -7.63 4.86
C LEU A 26 -6.46 -8.89 5.19
N ALA A 27 -7.34 -8.78 6.17
CA ALA A 27 -8.27 -9.85 6.53
C ALA A 27 -9.30 -10.10 5.41
N TRP A 28 -9.63 -11.37 5.20
CA TRP A 28 -10.52 -11.83 4.14
C TRP A 28 -11.60 -12.73 4.75
N ASN A 29 -12.82 -12.20 4.81
CA ASN A 29 -13.99 -12.80 5.42
C ASN A 29 -15.13 -12.99 4.39
N LEU A 30 -14.78 -13.15 3.11
CA LEU A 30 -15.72 -13.49 2.05
C LEU A 30 -15.56 -14.95 1.64
N THR A 31 -16.67 -15.66 1.54
CA THR A 31 -16.76 -16.94 0.84
C THR A 31 -16.78 -16.73 -0.68
N PHE A 32 -16.58 -17.81 -1.44
CA PHE A 32 -16.67 -17.74 -2.89
C PHE A 32 -18.08 -17.36 -3.37
N ASP A 33 -19.11 -17.90 -2.72
CA ASP A 33 -20.50 -17.68 -3.10
C ASP A 33 -20.92 -16.23 -2.82
N GLU A 34 -20.61 -15.69 -1.64
CA GLU A 34 -20.84 -14.27 -1.31
C GLU A 34 -20.09 -13.34 -2.26
N TRP A 35 -18.82 -13.66 -2.56
CA TRP A 35 -18.03 -12.88 -3.51
C TRP A 35 -18.68 -12.86 -4.90
N LEU A 36 -19.15 -14.01 -5.37
CA LEU A 36 -19.79 -14.13 -6.68
C LEU A 36 -21.14 -13.40 -6.71
N GLU A 37 -21.92 -13.51 -5.64
CA GLU A 37 -23.21 -12.83 -5.48
C GLU A 37 -23.07 -11.30 -5.51
N ILE A 38 -22.04 -10.75 -4.85
CA ILE A 38 -21.76 -9.30 -4.91
C ILE A 38 -21.45 -8.86 -6.35
N TRP A 39 -20.69 -9.67 -7.09
CA TRP A 39 -20.41 -9.36 -8.49
C TRP A 39 -21.64 -9.52 -9.39
N GLN A 40 -22.46 -10.54 -9.18
CA GLN A 40 -23.68 -10.77 -9.96
C GLN A 40 -24.72 -9.69 -9.71
N SER A 41 -24.96 -9.34 -8.44
CA SER A 41 -25.89 -8.27 -8.05
C SER A 41 -25.48 -6.90 -8.60
N SER A 42 -24.18 -6.66 -8.79
CA SER A 42 -23.68 -5.44 -9.46
C SER A 42 -23.97 -5.39 -10.97
N GLY A 43 -24.23 -6.53 -11.62
CA GLY A 43 -24.33 -6.63 -13.08
C GLY A 43 -23.02 -6.36 -13.83
N LYS A 44 -21.88 -6.25 -13.13
CA LYS A 44 -20.57 -5.90 -13.72
C LYS A 44 -19.58 -7.06 -13.75
N LEU A 45 -20.01 -8.28 -13.42
CA LEU A 45 -19.13 -9.47 -13.39
C LEU A 45 -18.38 -9.69 -14.71
N GLU A 46 -19.07 -9.56 -15.85
CA GLU A 46 -18.45 -9.69 -17.19
C GLU A 46 -17.45 -8.57 -17.51
N GLN A 47 -17.62 -7.41 -16.88
CA GLN A 47 -16.78 -6.22 -17.07
C GLN A 47 -15.61 -6.18 -16.07
N ARG A 48 -15.49 -7.21 -15.22
CA ARG A 48 -14.38 -7.37 -14.28
C ARG A 48 -13.06 -7.49 -15.03
N GLY A 49 -12.05 -6.77 -14.57
CA GLY A 49 -10.73 -6.85 -15.17
C GLY A 49 -9.70 -5.92 -14.53
N ARG A 50 -8.52 -5.84 -15.16
CA ARG A 50 -7.46 -4.90 -14.79
C ARG A 50 -7.40 -3.80 -15.85
N GLY A 51 -7.25 -2.55 -15.42
CA GLY A 51 -7.04 -1.41 -16.31
C GLY A 51 -8.28 -0.55 -16.58
N LYS A 52 -8.08 0.46 -17.43
CA LYS A 52 -9.07 1.50 -17.74
C LYS A 52 -10.37 0.89 -18.27
N GLY A 53 -11.52 1.39 -17.79
CA GLY A 53 -12.85 0.94 -18.20
C GLY A 53 -13.27 -0.43 -17.67
N LYS A 54 -12.47 -1.05 -16.79
CA LYS A 54 -12.83 -2.30 -16.10
C LYS A 54 -13.29 -2.04 -14.67
N TYR A 55 -14.10 -2.95 -14.15
CA TYR A 55 -14.58 -2.90 -12.78
C TYR A 55 -13.70 -3.75 -11.86
N VAL A 56 -13.54 -3.27 -10.63
CA VAL A 56 -12.79 -3.92 -9.55
C VAL A 56 -13.62 -3.91 -8.27
N MET A 57 -13.39 -4.90 -7.41
CA MET A 57 -13.97 -4.94 -6.07
C MET A 57 -12.97 -4.32 -5.08
N SER A 58 -13.37 -3.22 -4.46
CA SER A 58 -12.61 -2.46 -3.48
C SER A 58 -13.25 -2.56 -2.10
N ARG A 59 -12.50 -2.15 -1.08
CA ARG A 59 -13.03 -1.96 0.27
C ARG A 59 -13.49 -0.52 0.42
N ASN A 60 -14.53 -0.30 1.19
CA ASN A 60 -15.03 1.05 1.43
C ASN A 60 -14.01 1.83 2.29
N GLY A 61 -13.54 2.96 1.77
CA GLY A 61 -12.59 3.83 2.47
C GLY A 61 -11.22 3.21 2.79
N ASP A 62 -10.84 2.11 2.11
CA ASP A 62 -9.60 1.36 2.36
C ASP A 62 -9.39 0.84 3.80
N ILE A 63 -10.46 0.79 4.60
CA ILE A 63 -10.43 0.37 6.01
C ILE A 63 -11.06 -1.02 6.16
N GLY A 64 -10.51 -1.84 7.07
CA GLY A 64 -11.11 -3.11 7.48
C GLY A 64 -10.94 -4.30 6.53
N PRO A 65 -11.60 -5.43 6.82
CA PRO A 65 -11.50 -6.66 6.03
C PRO A 65 -12.33 -6.62 4.74
N TYR A 66 -12.05 -7.53 3.82
CA TYR A 66 -13.01 -7.89 2.77
C TYR A 66 -14.14 -8.72 3.40
N CYS A 67 -15.31 -8.12 3.63
CA CYS A 67 -16.52 -8.78 4.12
C CYS A 67 -17.76 -8.23 3.40
N VAL A 68 -18.87 -8.96 3.48
CA VAL A 68 -20.17 -8.49 2.96
C VAL A 68 -20.50 -7.16 3.66
N GLY A 69 -20.85 -6.14 2.87
CA GLY A 69 -21.14 -4.79 3.37
C GLY A 69 -19.93 -3.84 3.48
N ASN A 70 -18.69 -4.35 3.49
CA ASN A 70 -17.47 -3.51 3.46
C ASN A 70 -16.76 -3.51 2.10
N VAL A 71 -17.41 -4.05 1.07
CA VAL A 71 -16.87 -4.10 -0.28
C VAL A 71 -17.86 -3.49 -1.26
N SER A 72 -17.32 -2.82 -2.27
CA SER A 72 -18.09 -2.20 -3.35
C SER A 72 -17.44 -2.51 -4.70
N ILE A 73 -18.27 -2.60 -5.74
CA ILE A 73 -17.81 -2.74 -7.12
C ILE A 73 -17.69 -1.34 -7.71
N GLN A 74 -16.48 -0.96 -8.09
CA GLN A 74 -16.19 0.36 -8.64
C GLN A 74 -15.33 0.28 -9.89
N LEU A 75 -15.30 1.39 -10.64
CA LEU A 75 -14.43 1.49 -11.80
C LEU A 75 -12.98 1.51 -11.36
N PHE A 76 -12.09 0.90 -12.14
CA PHE A 76 -10.66 0.90 -11.86
C PHE A 76 -10.08 2.31 -11.70
N GLU A 77 -10.55 3.26 -12.52
CA GLU A 77 -10.13 4.65 -12.45
C GLU A 77 -10.56 5.32 -11.15
N GLN A 78 -11.78 5.02 -10.70
CA GLN A 78 -12.30 5.51 -9.43
C GLN A 78 -11.48 4.93 -8.27
N ASN A 79 -11.17 3.63 -8.29
CA ASN A 79 -10.32 3.01 -7.29
C ASN A 79 -8.92 3.63 -7.21
N ILE A 80 -8.34 4.00 -8.36
CA ILE A 80 -7.05 4.72 -8.37
C ILE A 80 -7.23 6.12 -7.79
N SER A 81 -8.24 6.86 -8.23
CA SER A 81 -8.52 8.21 -7.72
C SER A 81 -8.75 8.21 -6.21
N ASP A 82 -9.53 7.25 -5.71
CA ASP A 82 -9.80 7.08 -4.30
C ASP A 82 -8.56 6.63 -3.53
N ALA A 83 -7.70 5.80 -4.10
CA ALA A 83 -6.41 5.48 -3.48
C ALA A 83 -5.50 6.73 -3.34
N TYR A 84 -5.60 7.71 -4.25
CA TYR A 84 -4.91 9.00 -4.13
C TYR A 84 -5.60 9.97 -3.17
N ARG A 85 -6.90 9.82 -2.91
CA ARG A 85 -7.68 10.69 -2.01
C ARG A 85 -7.67 10.17 -0.57
N ASN A 86 -7.76 8.85 -0.40
CA ASN A 86 -7.82 8.14 0.87
C ASN A 86 -6.43 7.80 1.43
N VAL A 87 -5.35 8.35 0.85
CA VAL A 87 -4.06 8.31 1.53
C VAL A 87 -4.24 9.07 2.85
N PRO A 88 -4.07 8.44 4.02
CA PRO A 88 -3.87 9.21 5.24
C PRO A 88 -2.69 10.12 4.97
N GLU A 89 -2.85 11.42 5.21
CA GLU A 89 -1.89 12.47 4.87
C GLU A 89 -0.44 11.97 5.00
N LYS A 90 0.25 11.85 3.86
CA LYS A 90 1.69 11.58 3.77
C LYS A 90 2.22 10.35 4.52
N CYS A 91 1.52 9.22 4.52
CA CYS A 91 2.11 7.93 4.92
C CYS A 91 2.44 7.00 3.73
N ALA A 92 2.65 7.53 2.53
CA ALA A 92 3.57 6.84 1.63
C ALA A 92 4.96 7.00 2.25
N PRO A 93 5.68 5.95 2.70
CA PRO A 93 7.09 6.12 2.94
C PRO A 93 7.65 6.64 1.63
N ALA A 94 8.17 7.87 1.62
CA ALA A 94 8.88 8.43 0.48
C ALA A 94 9.72 7.29 -0.08
N ARG A 95 9.52 6.90 -1.35
CA ARG A 95 10.20 5.76 -2.00
C ARG A 95 11.59 5.63 -1.41
N LEU A 96 11.80 4.65 -0.52
CA LEU A 96 13.02 4.58 0.28
C LEU A 96 14.20 4.39 -0.68
N ARG A 97 14.91 5.47 -1.01
CA ARG A 97 16.33 5.36 -1.35
C ARG A 97 17.04 5.22 -0.01
N GLY A 98 17.63 4.05 0.22
CA GLY A 98 18.25 3.67 1.49
C GLY A 98 17.41 2.64 2.23
N ARG A 99 17.71 1.36 2.00
CA ARG A 99 17.25 0.28 2.86
C ARG A 99 17.97 0.38 4.21
N GLY A 100 17.40 1.16 5.13
CA GLY A 100 17.65 1.09 6.58
C GLY A 100 18.87 1.83 7.12
N ARG A 101 18.73 2.38 8.34
CA ARG A 101 19.70 3.12 9.20
C ARG A 101 19.82 4.65 9.09
N GLY A 102 18.92 5.33 8.38
CA GLY A 102 18.85 6.81 8.41
C GLY A 102 19.91 7.53 7.57
N TRP A 103 20.74 6.79 6.82
CA TRP A 103 21.74 7.31 5.90
C TRP A 103 21.84 6.45 4.63
N THR A 104 22.40 7.02 3.56
CA THR A 104 22.61 6.38 2.25
C THR A 104 24.10 6.24 1.96
N TYR A 105 24.54 5.03 1.60
CA TYR A 105 25.93 4.79 1.17
C TYR A 105 26.13 5.13 -0.32
N GLN A 106 27.04 6.05 -0.62
CA GLN A 106 27.45 6.43 -1.97
C GLN A 106 28.85 5.87 -2.28
N ARG A 107 28.90 4.86 -3.16
CA ARG A 107 30.16 4.24 -3.57
C ARG A 107 31.01 5.24 -4.37
N GLY A 108 32.27 5.43 -3.96
CA GLY A 108 33.25 6.28 -4.66
C GLY A 108 33.26 7.75 -4.23
N ALA A 109 32.42 8.15 -3.27
CA ALA A 109 32.47 9.49 -2.68
C ALA A 109 33.52 9.57 -1.56
N LYS A 110 34.16 10.74 -1.39
CA LYS A 110 35.07 11.01 -0.26
C LYS A 110 34.39 10.87 1.11
N LYS A 111 33.07 11.11 1.14
CA LYS A 111 32.21 10.98 2.32
C LYS A 111 31.00 10.12 1.93
N PRO A 112 31.10 8.79 2.03
CA PRO A 112 30.13 7.90 1.44
C PRO A 112 28.81 7.83 2.22
N PHE A 113 28.73 8.28 3.48
CA PHE A 113 27.52 8.17 4.28
C PHE A 113 26.70 9.47 4.26
N VAL A 114 25.63 9.52 3.46
CA VAL A 114 24.76 10.70 3.31
C VAL A 114 23.54 10.60 4.25
N VAL A 115 23.37 11.57 5.14
CA VAL A 115 22.30 11.59 6.15
C VAL A 115 21.19 12.57 5.76
N VAL A 116 19.95 12.09 5.82
CA VAL A 116 18.74 12.88 5.56
C VAL A 116 17.72 12.57 6.68
N SER A 117 17.17 13.61 7.30
CA SER A 117 16.07 13.46 8.29
C SER A 117 14.92 14.38 7.93
N CYS A 118 13.68 13.89 8.05
CA CYS A 118 12.46 14.61 7.70
C CYS A 118 12.49 15.30 6.32
N GLY A 119 13.16 14.69 5.34
CA GLY A 119 13.32 15.24 3.99
C GLY A 119 14.36 16.35 3.83
N LYS A 120 15.10 16.72 4.90
CA LYS A 120 16.18 17.71 4.90
C LYS A 120 17.55 17.03 4.91
N TYR A 121 18.45 17.51 4.06
CA TYR A 121 19.85 17.07 4.04
C TYR A 121 20.58 17.59 5.27
N ILE A 122 21.20 16.69 6.03
CA ILE A 122 21.97 17.03 7.24
C ILE A 122 23.46 17.12 6.93
N GLY A 123 23.97 16.19 6.12
CA GLY A 123 25.39 16.14 5.81
C GLY A 123 25.84 14.83 5.18
N SER A 124 27.11 14.78 4.80
CA SER A 124 27.81 13.58 4.37
C SER A 124 28.98 13.31 5.31
N PHE A 125 29.16 12.04 5.68
CA PHE A 125 30.11 11.57 6.68
C PHE A 125 31.01 10.47 6.12
N ILE A 126 32.16 10.31 6.75
CA ILE A 126 33.16 9.31 6.35
C ILE A 126 32.85 7.96 6.97
N THR A 127 32.32 7.96 8.20
CA THR A 127 32.04 6.75 8.97
C THR A 127 30.54 6.56 9.22
N GLU A 128 30.15 5.30 9.43
CA GLU A 128 28.77 4.93 9.80
C GLU A 128 28.37 5.51 11.16
N ILE A 129 29.29 5.51 12.13
CA ILE A 129 29.01 5.96 13.51
C ILE A 129 28.67 7.46 13.51
N GLU A 130 29.46 8.29 12.84
CA GLU A 130 29.18 9.73 12.71
C GLU A 130 27.84 10.00 12.00
N ALA A 131 27.51 9.21 10.98
CA ALA A 131 26.26 9.33 10.27
C ALA A 131 25.04 8.99 11.14
N VAL A 132 25.16 7.97 12.00
CA VAL A 132 24.11 7.55 12.94
C VAL A 132 23.91 8.60 14.03
N ASP A 133 24.98 9.15 14.61
CA ASP A 133 24.90 10.20 15.63
C ASP A 133 24.30 11.49 15.06
N ALA A 134 24.68 11.88 13.85
CA ALA A 134 24.08 13.01 13.15
C ALA A 134 22.58 12.82 12.90
N TYR A 135 22.17 11.59 12.52
CA TYR A 135 20.77 11.24 12.34
C TYR A 135 19.97 11.30 13.64
N ARG A 136 20.51 10.76 14.74
CA ARG A 136 19.87 10.80 16.08
C ARG A 136 19.64 12.23 16.55
N ARG A 137 20.67 13.07 16.53
CA ARG A 137 20.58 14.49 16.95
C ARG A 137 19.56 15.26 16.13
N ALA A 138 19.54 15.06 14.81
CA ALA A 138 18.59 15.73 13.96
C ALA A 138 17.14 15.25 14.18
N THR A 139 16.97 13.98 14.51
CA THR A 139 15.66 13.41 14.83
C THR A 139 15.16 13.93 16.18
N GLU A 140 16.02 13.98 17.20
CA GLU A 140 15.71 14.57 18.51
C GLU A 140 15.36 16.05 18.39
N ALA A 141 16.13 16.83 17.62
CA ALA A 141 15.83 18.23 17.36
C ALA A 141 14.51 18.42 16.60
N ALA A 142 14.20 17.55 15.64
CA ALA A 142 12.94 17.59 14.91
C ALA A 142 11.74 17.25 15.81
N ILE A 143 11.89 16.26 16.71
CA ILE A 143 10.86 15.90 17.70
C ILE A 143 10.63 17.06 18.68
N ALA A 144 11.71 17.65 19.21
CA ALA A 144 11.64 18.81 20.10
C ALA A 144 10.99 20.03 19.43
N ALA A 145 11.24 20.26 18.13
CA ALA A 145 10.61 21.34 17.38
C ALA A 145 9.14 21.07 17.04
N ALA A 146 8.74 19.81 16.89
CA ALA A 146 7.37 19.42 16.57
C ALA A 146 6.45 19.36 17.80
N PHE A 147 7.01 19.11 18.98
CA PHE A 147 6.29 19.07 20.26
C PHE A 147 7.03 19.91 21.32
N PRO A 148 7.01 21.25 21.19
CA PRO A 148 7.48 22.12 22.26
C PRO A 148 6.52 21.99 23.45
N TYR A 149 7.05 21.63 24.62
CA TYR A 149 6.34 21.71 25.90
C TYR A 149 6.08 23.18 26.28
#